data_AF-A0A2W1K4F8-F1
#
_entry.id   AF-A0A2W1K4F8-F1
#
_cell.length_a   1.000
_cell.length_b   1.000
_cell.length_c   1.000
_cell.angle_alpha   90.00
_cell.angle_beta   90.00
_cell.angle_gamma   90.00
#
_symmetry.space_group_name_H-M   'P 1'
#
loop_
_entity.id
_entity.type
_entity.pdbx_description
1 polymer ?
#
loop_
_entity_poly.entity_id
_entity_poly.type
_entity_poly.pdbx_seq_one_letter_code
_entity_poly.pdbx_strand_id
1 'polypeptide(L)'
;MGDTYFLQNGYVIDFVEVTEDSRCPSDATCVWEGQARAIVMLCKDGKKVTTKELLFKGNKEEEFSHSFGKEETKITYNLMPYPKQNTLGKLDYYLEFIIE
;
A
#
# COMPACT_ATOMS: atom_id res chain seq x y z
N MET A 1 5.67 9.53 8.57
CA MET A 1 4.97 10.39 7.59
C MET A 1 4.98 9.58 6.32
N GLY A 2 3.80 9.24 5.78
CA GLY A 2 3.74 8.38 4.60
C GLY A 2 4.15 9.13 3.34
N ASP A 3 4.76 8.42 2.41
CA ASP A 3 5.21 8.97 1.14
C ASP A 3 4.04 9.34 0.23
N THR A 4 4.24 10.40 -0.56
CA THR A 4 3.28 10.90 -1.54
C THR A 4 3.72 10.51 -2.95
N TYR A 5 2.86 9.83 -3.69
CA TYR A 5 3.11 9.38 -5.06
C TYR A 5 2.31 10.19 -6.07
N PHE A 6 2.98 10.77 -7.06
CA PHE A 6 2.33 11.54 -8.12
C PHE A 6 1.96 10.64 -9.30
N LEU A 7 0.70 10.69 -9.70
CA LEU A 7 0.18 10.00 -10.87
C LEU A 7 -0.01 10.99 -12.03
N GLN A 8 -0.32 10.47 -13.21
CA GLN A 8 -0.69 11.30 -14.36
C GLN A 8 -1.97 12.13 -14.07
N ASN A 9 -2.15 13.22 -14.83
CA ASN A 9 -3.37 14.06 -14.80
C ASN A 9 -3.68 14.74 -13.44
N GLY A 10 -2.66 15.02 -12.62
CA GLY A 10 -2.80 15.78 -11.36
C GLY A 10 -3.35 14.95 -10.20
N TYR A 11 -3.39 13.63 -10.34
CA TYR A 11 -3.75 12.72 -9.25
C TYR A 11 -2.54 12.40 -8.38
N VAL A 12 -2.81 12.19 -7.10
CA VAL A 12 -1.80 11.93 -6.08
C VAL A 12 -2.32 10.83 -5.14
N ILE A 13 -1.45 9.90 -4.75
CA ILE A 13 -1.70 8.90 -3.71
C ILE A 13 -0.88 9.27 -2.49
N ASP A 14 -1.55 9.62 -1.40
CA ASP A 14 -0.91 9.86 -0.10
C ASP A 14 -1.05 8.60 0.76
N PHE A 15 0.09 8.04 1.18
CA PHE A 15 0.09 6.99 2.19
C PHE A 15 -0.23 7.59 3.56
N VAL A 16 -1.32 7.14 4.20
CA VAL A 16 -1.77 7.70 5.48
C VAL A 16 -1.13 6.93 6.63
N GLU A 17 -1.46 5.64 6.75
CA GLU A 17 -0.96 4.76 7.81
C GLU A 17 -1.21 3.29 7.51
N VAL A 18 -0.45 2.41 8.17
CA VAL A 18 -0.78 0.99 8.32
C VAL A 18 -1.69 0.84 9.53
N THR A 19 -2.89 0.29 9.33
CA THR A 19 -3.86 0.06 10.41
C THR A 19 -3.67 -1.28 11.08
N GLU A 20 -3.23 -2.29 10.31
CA GLU A 20 -2.97 -3.64 10.79
C GLU A 20 -1.80 -4.25 10.00
N ASP A 21 -0.88 -4.91 10.68
CA ASP A 21 0.10 -5.77 10.02
C ASP A 21 0.28 -7.05 10.83
N SER A 22 -0.32 -8.13 10.33
CA SER A 22 -0.19 -9.48 10.87
C SER A 22 0.53 -10.41 9.90
N ARG A 23 1.26 -9.88 8.91
CA ARG A 23 1.91 -10.68 7.87
C ARG A 23 2.93 -11.63 8.50
N CYS A 24 2.90 -12.89 8.07
CA CYS A 24 3.84 -13.89 8.53
C CYS A 24 5.27 -13.46 8.20
N PRO A 25 6.20 -13.41 9.17
CA PRO A 25 7.59 -13.01 8.90
C PRO A 25 8.23 -13.84 7.78
N SER A 26 9.04 -13.19 6.94
CA SER A 26 9.66 -13.83 5.75
C SER A 26 10.58 -15.00 6.08
N ASP A 27 11.10 -15.04 7.31
CA ASP A 27 11.99 -16.06 7.86
C ASP A 27 11.27 -17.04 8.81
N ALA A 28 9.93 -17.01 8.87
CA ALA A 28 9.13 -17.91 9.68
C ALA A 28 8.29 -18.88 8.82
N THR A 29 7.92 -20.01 9.40
CA THR A 29 6.91 -20.91 8.83
C THR A 29 5.61 -20.72 9.58
N CYS A 30 4.63 -20.04 8.96
CA CYS A 30 3.31 -19.87 9.56
C CYS A 30 2.31 -20.88 9.01
N VAL A 31 1.42 -21.36 9.87
CA VAL A 31 0.25 -22.15 9.45
C VAL A 31 -0.77 -21.27 8.71
N TRP A 32 -0.80 -19.98 9.04
CA TRP A 32 -1.65 -18.96 8.43
C TRP A 32 -0.79 -17.76 7.99
N GLU A 33 -0.88 -17.34 6.73
CA GLU A 33 0.03 -16.31 6.17
C GLU A 33 -0.21 -14.88 6.72
N GLY A 34 -1.37 -14.64 7.35
CA GLY A 34 -1.76 -13.32 7.84
C GLY A 34 -1.96 -12.29 6.72
N GLN A 35 -2.21 -11.04 7.09
CA GLN A 35 -2.38 -9.94 6.14
C GLN A 35 -1.97 -8.60 6.77
N ALA A 36 -1.76 -7.58 5.93
CA ALA A 36 -1.70 -6.21 6.38
C ALA A 36 -2.77 -5.36 5.71
N ARG A 37 -3.10 -4.24 6.35
CA ARG A 37 -4.03 -3.23 5.87
C ARG A 37 -3.39 -1.85 5.98
N ALA A 38 -3.49 -1.08 4.91
CA ALA A 38 -3.01 0.30 4.88
C ALA A 38 -4.09 1.21 4.32
N ILE A 39 -4.15 2.44 4.84
CA ILE A 39 -5.03 3.47 4.33
C ILE A 39 -4.22 4.38 3.39
N VAL A 40 -4.76 4.59 2.20
CA VAL A 40 -4.27 5.58 1.24
C VAL A 40 -5.36 6.58 0.91
N MET A 41 -4.95 7.82 0.68
CA MET A 41 -5.82 8.88 0.24
C MET A 41 -5.51 9.24 -1.20
N LEU A 42 -6.54 9.21 -2.05
CA LEU A 42 -6.45 9.67 -3.43
C LEU A 42 -6.87 11.14 -3.48
N CYS A 43 -5.95 11.96 -3.97
CA CYS A 43 -6.11 13.39 -4.17
C CYS A 43 -6.07 13.72 -5.66
N LYS A 44 -6.77 14.79 -6.05
CA LYS A 44 -6.69 15.38 -7.40
C LYS A 44 -6.61 16.88 -7.26
N ASP A 45 -5.62 17.49 -7.90
CA ASP A 45 -5.41 18.95 -7.86
C ASP A 45 -5.39 19.49 -6.41
N GLY A 46 -4.79 18.74 -5.49
CA GLY A 46 -4.71 19.06 -4.06
C GLY A 46 -5.99 18.86 -3.25
N LYS A 47 -7.07 18.33 -3.84
CA LYS A 47 -8.32 18.02 -3.15
C LYS A 47 -8.47 16.52 -2.92
N LYS A 48 -8.84 16.13 -1.71
CA LYS A 48 -9.20 14.75 -1.39
C LYS A 48 -10.38 14.30 -2.26
N VAL A 49 -10.17 13.25 -3.04
CA VAL A 49 -11.20 12.60 -3.86
C VAL A 49 -11.82 11.45 -3.08
N THR A 50 -10.98 10.54 -2.56
CA THR A 50 -11.45 9.37 -1.84
C THR A 50 -10.36 8.79 -0.93
N THR A 51 -10.75 7.89 -0.04
CA THR A 51 -9.85 7.09 0.79
C THR A 51 -10.07 5.61 0.47
N LYS A 52 -8.99 4.87 0.29
CA LYS A 52 -9.03 3.43 0.05
C LYS A 52 -8.25 2.70 1.14
N GLU A 53 -8.78 1.55 1.55
CA GLU A 53 -8.03 0.55 2.29
C GLU A 53 -7.39 -0.42 1.29
N LEU A 54 -6.07 -0.57 1.38
CA LEU A 54 -5.28 -1.54 0.64
C LEU A 54 -5.05 -2.78 1.51
N LEU A 55 -5.19 -3.95 0.91
CA LEU A 55 -5.00 -5.24 1.58
C LEU A 55 -3.78 -5.93 1.02
N PHE A 56 -2.89 -6.43 1.88
CA PHE A 56 -1.64 -7.09 1.49
C PHE A 56 -1.63 -8.52 2.01
N LYS A 57 -1.57 -9.51 1.11
CA LYS A 57 -1.57 -10.94 1.48
C LYS A 57 -0.17 -11.51 1.35
N GLY A 58 0.53 -11.63 2.47
CA GLY A 58 1.92 -12.07 2.47
C GLY A 58 2.83 -11.11 1.71
N ASN A 59 3.92 -11.63 1.13
CA ASN A 59 4.96 -10.84 0.44
C ASN A 59 4.73 -10.78 -1.08
N LYS A 60 3.48 -10.61 -1.51
CA LYS A 60 3.12 -10.54 -2.92
C LYS A 60 2.66 -9.13 -3.26
N GLU A 61 2.99 -8.73 -4.47
CA GLU A 61 2.41 -7.54 -5.08
C GLU A 61 0.92 -7.78 -5.33
N GLU A 62 0.10 -6.81 -4.95
CA GLU A 62 -1.34 -6.81 -5.18
C GLU A 62 -1.66 -5.76 -6.23
N GLU A 63 -2.78 -5.91 -6.95
CA GLU A 63 -3.16 -4.99 -8.02
C GLU A 63 -4.59 -4.49 -7.86
N PHE A 64 -4.82 -3.23 -8.22
CA PHE A 64 -6.16 -2.72 -8.46
C PHE A 64 -6.18 -1.76 -9.65
N SER A 65 -7.29 -1.77 -10.37
CA SER A 65 -7.57 -0.74 -11.37
C SER A 65 -8.33 0.42 -10.74
N HIS A 66 -7.96 1.64 -11.13
CA HIS A 66 -8.74 2.83 -10.79
C HIS A 66 -8.84 3.76 -11.98
N SER A 67 -10.06 4.26 -12.21
CA SER A 67 -10.33 5.21 -13.29
C SER A 67 -9.94 6.62 -12.85
N PHE A 68 -8.84 7.11 -13.40
CA PHE A 68 -8.39 8.49 -13.22
C PHE A 68 -8.95 9.36 -14.34
N GLY A 69 -10.25 9.69 -14.24
CA GLY A 69 -10.97 10.40 -15.30
C GLY A 69 -11.48 9.44 -16.37
N LYS A 70 -10.97 9.55 -17.61
CA LYS A 70 -11.38 8.69 -18.74
C LYS A 70 -10.45 7.49 -18.97
N GLU A 71 -9.29 7.49 -18.32
CA GLU A 71 -8.29 6.44 -18.44
C GLU A 71 -8.39 5.51 -17.23
N GLU A 72 -8.37 4.21 -17.50
CA GLU A 72 -8.22 3.20 -16.47
C GLU A 72 -6.73 2.94 -16.29
N THR A 73 -6.25 3.12 -15.06
CA THR A 73 -4.85 2.88 -14.72
C THR A 73 -4.76 1.66 -13.83
N LYS A 74 -3.85 0.76 -14.18
CA LYS A 74 -3.55 -0.41 -13.36
C LYS A 74 -2.46 -0.02 -12.37
N ILE A 75 -2.75 -0.18 -11.09
CA ILE A 75 -1.82 0.12 -10.01
C ILE A 75 -1.50 -1.20 -9.32
N THR A 76 -0.24 -1.59 -9.42
CA THR A 76 0.34 -2.66 -8.62
C THR A 76 0.99 -2.03 -7.39
N TYR A 77 0.79 -2.63 -6.22
CA TYR A 77 1.22 -2.07 -4.94
C TYR A 77 1.75 -3.14 -4.00
N ASN A 78 2.71 -2.76 -3.16
CA ASN A 78 3.27 -3.61 -2.11
C ASN A 78 3.57 -2.78 -0.85
N LEU A 79 3.61 -3.43 0.32
CA LEU A 79 3.91 -2.80 1.60
C LEU A 79 5.28 -3.25 2.09
N MET A 80 6.18 -2.29 2.24
CA MET A 80 7.54 -2.51 2.68
C MET A 80 7.84 -1.73 3.96
N PRO A 81 8.80 -2.16 4.78
CA PRO A 81 9.48 -3.45 4.69
C PRO A 81 8.56 -4.61 5.10
N TYR A 82 8.85 -5.80 4.57
CA TYR A 82 8.21 -7.02 5.00
C TYR A 82 8.78 -7.49 6.37
N PRO A 83 7.95 -7.93 7.33
CA PRO A 83 8.43 -8.28 8.67
C PRO A 83 9.41 -9.46 8.67
N LYS A 84 10.34 -9.44 9.63
CA LYS A 84 11.25 -10.54 9.98
C LYS A 84 11.05 -10.89 11.45
N GLN A 85 11.41 -12.10 11.88
CA GLN A 85 11.21 -12.54 13.27
C GLN A 85 11.88 -11.60 14.29
N ASN A 86 13.00 -10.99 13.91
CA ASN A 86 13.76 -10.07 14.76
C ASN A 86 13.41 -8.58 14.54
N THR A 87 12.29 -8.29 13.88
CA THR A 87 11.79 -6.90 13.79
C THR A 87 11.41 -6.41 15.19
N LEU A 88 12.25 -5.55 15.76
CA LEU A 88 12.02 -4.94 17.07
C LEU A 88 11.39 -3.55 16.88
N GLY A 89 10.19 -3.35 17.41
CA GLY A 89 9.49 -2.07 17.38
C GLY A 89 8.60 -1.85 16.15
N LYS A 90 8.16 -0.60 15.96
CA LYS A 90 7.31 -0.21 14.83
C LYS A 90 8.16 -0.09 13.57
N LEU A 91 7.76 -0.76 12.50
CA LEU A 91 8.39 -0.62 11.19
C LEU A 91 8.06 0.75 10.59
N ASP A 92 9.06 1.39 9.99
CA ASP A 92 8.87 2.56 9.15
C ASP A 92 8.38 2.10 7.78
N TYR A 93 7.08 1.90 7.69
CA TYR A 93 6.44 1.42 6.47
C TYR A 93 6.45 2.47 5.36
N TYR A 94 6.60 1.99 4.12
CA TYR A 94 6.39 2.72 2.89
C TYR A 94 5.67 1.81 1.88
N LEU A 95 4.94 2.42 0.94
CA LEU A 95 4.22 1.70 -0.10
C LEU A 95 4.98 1.78 -1.41
N GLU A 96 5.26 0.66 -2.04
CA GLU A 96 5.77 0.66 -3.41
C GLU A 96 4.58 0.62 -4.36
N PHE A 97 4.58 1.52 -5.35
CA PHE A 97 3.57 1.54 -6.41
C PHE A 97 4.25 1.42 -7.77
N ILE A 98 3.73 0.52 -8.60
CA ILE A 98 4.08 0.38 -10.01
C ILE A 98 2.82 0.70 -10.81
N ILE A 99 2.95 1.64 -11.74
CA ILE A 99 1.85 2.16 -12.55
C ILE A 99 2.08 1.69 -13.99
N GLU A 100 1.13 0.92 -14.52
CA GLU A 100 1.13 0.42 -15.90
C GLU A 100 0.03 1.07 -16.75
#